data_AF-A0A7H8HJC3-F1
#
_entry.id   AF-A0A7H8HJC3-F1
#
_cell.length_a   1.000
_cell.length_b   1.000
_cell.length_c   1.000
_cell.angle_alpha   90.00
_cell.angle_beta   90.00
_cell.angle_gamma   90.00
#
_symmetry.space_group_name_H-M   'P 1'
#
loop_
_entity.id
_entity.type
_entity.pdbx_description
1 polymer ?
#
loop_
_entity_poly.entity_id
_entity_poly.type
_entity_poly.pdbx_seq_one_letter_code
_entity_poly.pdbx_strand_id
1 'polypeptide(L)'
;MSEGPVYDPGADWELPGPDGVARAGSYGGGAGGGFSYDEETLRELMREWNDLANEFEDDLQRAALLQRAHGPGAEYASGGNAERVRASGDALHETLVSRAQYCRSMALRFKTALDKYATAEDVSTAEVKRTGGSL
;
A
#
# COMPACT_ATOMS: atom_id res chain seq x y z
N MET A 1 15.72 -16.74 3.78
CA MET A 1 14.56 -16.32 4.61
C MET A 1 14.96 -15.01 5.24
N SER A 2 14.55 -13.88 4.66
CA SER A 2 14.78 -12.56 5.25
C SER A 2 13.87 -12.45 6.47
N GLU A 3 14.46 -12.37 7.65
CA GLU A 3 13.72 -12.06 8.89
C GLU A 3 12.95 -10.75 8.70
N GLY A 4 11.65 -10.81 8.98
CA GLY A 4 10.82 -9.62 9.03
C GLY A 4 11.27 -8.67 10.14
N PRO A 5 10.85 -7.39 10.11
CA PRO A 5 11.24 -6.43 11.12
C PRO A 5 10.80 -6.88 12.52
N VAL A 6 11.73 -6.82 13.48
CA VAL A 6 11.49 -7.11 14.90
C VAL A 6 11.02 -5.82 15.59
N TYR A 7 9.92 -5.91 16.34
CA TYR A 7 9.36 -4.78 17.08
C TYR A 7 10.21 -4.41 18.30
N ASP A 8 10.70 -3.16 18.34
CA ASP A 8 11.34 -2.54 19.51
C ASP A 8 10.52 -1.31 19.95
N PRO A 9 9.89 -1.32 21.13
CA PRO A 9 9.05 -0.23 21.62
C PRO A 9 9.83 1.03 22.04
N GLY A 10 11.16 0.99 22.10
CA GLY A 10 12.02 2.13 22.46
C GLY A 10 12.68 2.83 21.26
N ALA A 11 12.56 2.27 20.06
CA ALA A 11 13.10 2.86 18.84
C ALA A 11 12.16 3.95 18.30
N ASP A 12 12.74 4.99 17.70
CA ASP A 12 12.01 5.96 16.87
C ASP A 12 11.54 5.22 15.62
N TRP A 13 10.41 4.53 15.75
CA TRP A 13 9.91 3.62 14.75
C TRP A 13 9.29 4.42 13.61
N GLU A 14 10.08 4.78 12.61
CA GLU A 14 9.53 5.11 11.30
C GLU A 14 9.12 3.80 10.61
N LEU A 15 7.90 3.36 10.90
CA LEU A 15 7.17 2.43 10.06
C LEU A 15 7.28 2.97 8.62
N PRO A 16 7.80 2.24 7.61
CA PRO A 16 8.23 2.82 6.33
C PRO A 16 7.12 3.69 5.73
N GLY A 17 7.26 5.00 5.88
CA GLY A 17 6.35 6.00 5.35
C GLY A 17 6.60 6.21 3.85
N PRO A 18 5.86 7.12 3.19
CA PRO A 18 5.94 7.34 1.74
C PRO A 18 7.35 7.67 1.22
N ASP A 19 8.27 8.03 2.11
CA ASP A 19 9.65 8.46 1.81
C ASP A 19 10.70 7.35 2.03
N GLY A 20 10.32 6.20 2.60
CA GLY A 20 11.21 5.07 2.91
C GLY A 20 11.08 3.86 1.99
N VAL A 21 10.16 3.91 1.01
CA VAL A 21 9.99 2.86 0.00
C VAL A 21 10.51 3.40 -1.32
N ALA A 22 11.31 2.61 -2.04
CA ALA A 22 11.69 2.92 -3.41
C ALA A 22 10.43 3.33 -4.19
N ARG A 23 10.42 4.55 -4.74
CA ARG A 23 9.33 5.09 -5.56
C ARG A 23 8.88 3.99 -6.51
N ALA A 24 7.62 3.53 -6.48
CA ALA A 24 7.17 2.58 -7.51
C ALA A 24 7.51 3.13 -8.90
N GLY A 25 8.31 2.38 -9.64
CA GLY A 25 9.05 2.81 -10.83
C GLY A 25 10.57 2.93 -10.67
N SER A 26 11.11 2.75 -9.46
CA SER A 26 12.55 2.82 -9.12
C SER A 26 13.13 1.47 -8.67
N TYR A 27 12.69 0.39 -9.30
CA TYR A 27 13.47 -0.85 -9.34
C TYR A 27 14.30 -0.80 -10.64
N GLY A 28 15.52 -0.28 -10.55
CA GLY A 28 16.39 -0.07 -11.72
C GLY A 28 16.99 1.33 -11.81
N GLY A 29 17.63 1.78 -10.72
CA GLY A 29 18.50 2.95 -10.77
C GLY A 29 19.87 2.53 -11.32
N GLY A 30 20.06 2.64 -12.63
CA GLY A 30 21.37 2.49 -13.26
C GLY A 30 21.37 1.55 -14.46
N ALA A 31 21.79 2.11 -15.61
CA ALA A 31 22.20 1.45 -16.85
C ALA A 31 22.13 -0.09 -16.90
N GLY A 32 21.16 -0.62 -17.65
CA GLY A 32 21.18 -1.98 -18.16
C GLY A 32 20.69 -3.06 -17.19
N GLY A 33 19.39 -3.36 -17.25
CA GLY A 33 18.80 -4.52 -16.57
C GLY A 33 17.60 -4.18 -15.69
N GLY A 34 16.59 -3.49 -16.25
CA GLY A 34 15.30 -3.36 -15.56
C GLY A 34 14.55 -4.69 -15.66
N PHE A 35 14.09 -5.22 -14.52
CA PHE A 35 13.10 -6.28 -14.53
C PHE A 35 11.83 -5.74 -15.22
N SER A 36 11.51 -6.28 -16.39
CA SER A 36 10.21 -6.04 -17.03
C SER A 36 9.22 -7.00 -16.39
N TYR A 37 8.22 -6.47 -15.73
CA TYR A 37 7.04 -7.25 -15.37
C TYR A 37 6.18 -7.41 -16.62
N ASP A 38 5.64 -8.61 -16.84
CA ASP A 38 4.60 -8.82 -17.84
C ASP A 38 3.25 -8.26 -17.38
N GLU A 39 2.29 -8.18 -18.31
CA GLU A 39 0.96 -7.64 -18.04
C GLU A 39 0.23 -8.42 -16.95
N GLU A 40 0.37 -9.74 -16.93
CA GLU A 40 -0.24 -10.62 -15.91
C GLU A 40 0.26 -10.26 -14.52
N THR A 41 1.58 -10.12 -14.36
CA THR A 41 2.23 -9.73 -13.11
C THR A 41 1.77 -8.34 -12.66
N LEU A 42 1.66 -7.37 -13.59
CA LEU A 42 1.18 -6.04 -13.26
C LEU A 42 -0.29 -6.04 -12.80
N ARG A 43 -1.15 -6.87 -13.40
CA ARG A 43 -2.55 -7.05 -12.98
C ARG A 43 -2.64 -7.70 -11.61
N GLU A 44 -1.81 -8.70 -11.35
CA GLU A 44 -1.72 -9.35 -10.05
C GLU A 44 -1.29 -8.37 -8.96
N LEU A 45 -0.20 -7.65 -9.16
CA LEU A 45 0.27 -6.64 -8.21
C LEU A 45 -0.79 -5.57 -7.95
N MET A 46 -1.47 -5.07 -8.99
CA MET A 46 -2.58 -4.11 -8.84
C MET A 46 -3.71 -4.68 -7.95
N ARG A 47 -4.05 -5.96 -8.11
CA ARG A 47 -5.07 -6.65 -7.31
C ARG A 47 -4.62 -6.77 -5.86
N GLU A 48 -3.43 -7.30 -5.61
CA GLU A 48 -2.89 -7.50 -4.27
C GLU A 48 -2.81 -6.20 -3.47
N TRP A 49 -2.37 -5.11 -4.09
CA TRP A 49 -2.35 -3.80 -3.43
C TRP A 49 -3.76 -3.28 -3.10
N ASN A 50 -4.77 -3.58 -3.92
CA ASN A 50 -6.15 -3.22 -3.62
C ASN A 50 -6.73 -4.09 -2.50
N ASP A 51 -6.42 -5.38 -2.49
CA ASP A 51 -6.87 -6.32 -1.46
C ASP A 51 -6.28 -5.92 -0.10
N LEU A 52 -4.98 -5.62 -0.04
CA LEU A 52 -4.33 -5.14 1.17
C LEU A 52 -4.90 -3.79 1.64
N ALA A 53 -5.27 -2.88 0.73
CA ALA A 53 -5.95 -1.64 1.09
C ALA A 53 -7.31 -1.91 1.75
N ASN A 54 -8.08 -2.88 1.23
CA ASN A 54 -9.36 -3.28 1.82
C ASN A 54 -9.16 -3.86 3.23
N GLU A 55 -8.13 -4.68 3.44
CA GLU A 55 -7.83 -5.24 4.78
C GLU A 55 -7.56 -4.14 5.82
N PHE A 56 -6.78 -3.11 5.45
CA PHE A 56 -6.56 -1.95 6.33
C PHE A 56 -7.84 -1.14 6.58
N GLU A 57 -8.69 -0.99 5.57
CA GLU A 57 -9.99 -0.32 5.71
C GLU A 57 -10.93 -1.11 6.65
N ASP A 58 -10.92 -2.44 6.59
CA ASP A 58 -11.67 -3.31 7.50
C ASP A 58 -11.16 -3.20 8.94
N ASP A 59 -9.84 -3.08 9.13
CA ASP A 59 -9.21 -2.89 10.45
C ASP A 59 -9.60 -1.56 11.12
N LEU A 60 -9.98 -0.52 10.36
CA LEU A 60 -10.42 0.76 10.94
C LEU A 60 -11.64 0.58 11.85
N GLN A 61 -12.54 -0.35 11.52
CA GLN A 61 -13.70 -0.65 12.37
C GLN A 61 -13.28 -1.22 13.73
N ARG A 62 -12.21 -2.02 13.75
CA ARG A 62 -11.64 -2.60 14.99
C ARG A 62 -10.90 -1.53 15.80
N ALA A 63 -10.12 -0.67 15.14
CA ALA A 63 -9.45 0.45 15.80
C ALA A 63 -10.44 1.40 16.49
N ALA A 64 -11.61 1.64 15.89
CA ALA A 64 -12.67 2.46 16.47
C ALA A 64 -13.21 1.94 17.82
N LEU A 65 -13.05 0.65 18.12
CA LEU A 65 -13.40 0.10 19.43
C LEU A 65 -12.46 0.59 20.54
N LEU A 66 -11.16 0.72 20.23
CA LEU A 66 -10.16 1.22 21.18
C LEU A 66 -10.38 2.71 21.48
N GLN A 67 -10.74 3.49 20.47
CA GLN A 67 -11.06 4.92 20.61
C GLN A 67 -12.28 5.16 21.53
N ARG A 68 -13.12 4.15 21.73
CA ARG A 68 -14.31 4.20 22.59
C ARG A 68 -14.09 3.49 23.93
N ALA A 69 -12.86 3.13 24.26
CA ALA A 69 -12.57 2.42 25.51
C ALA A 69 -12.93 3.28 26.73
N HIS A 70 -13.59 2.62 27.69
CA HIS A 70 -13.93 3.16 29.00
C HIS A 70 -13.15 2.44 30.10
N GLY A 71 -12.88 3.15 31.18
CA GLY A 71 -12.24 2.56 32.35
C GLY A 71 -13.20 1.61 33.07
N PRO A 72 -12.74 0.46 33.61
CA PRO A 72 -13.60 -0.49 34.30
C PRO A 72 -14.11 0.01 35.67
N GLY A 73 -13.52 1.07 36.22
CA GLY A 73 -13.88 1.65 37.52
C GLY A 73 -13.74 3.17 37.57
N ALA A 74 -14.17 3.77 38.68
CA ALA A 74 -14.17 5.22 38.89
C ALA A 74 -12.84 5.77 39.43
N GLU A 75 -11.89 4.89 39.74
CA GLU A 75 -10.58 5.27 40.24
C GLU A 75 -9.70 5.91 39.16
N TYR A 76 -8.80 6.80 39.60
CA TYR A 76 -7.89 7.54 38.72
C TYR A 76 -7.10 6.62 37.76
N ALA A 77 -6.63 5.47 38.25
CA ALA A 77 -5.87 4.51 37.44
C ALA A 77 -6.69 3.94 36.27
N SER A 78 -7.96 3.66 36.49
CA SER A 78 -8.89 3.17 35.46
C SER A 78 -9.12 4.23 34.38
N GLY A 79 -9.37 5.49 34.78
CA GLY A 79 -9.52 6.61 33.85
C GLY A 79 -8.26 6.86 33.01
N GLY A 80 -7.09 6.91 33.65
CA GLY A 80 -5.81 7.13 32.96
C GLY A 80 -5.40 5.97 32.05
N ASN A 81 -5.77 4.73 32.37
CA ASN A 81 -5.56 3.60 31.47
C ASN A 81 -6.49 3.68 30.25
N ALA A 82 -7.76 4.01 30.45
CA ALA A 82 -8.70 4.17 29.34
C ALA A 82 -8.26 5.31 28.40
N GLU A 83 -7.72 6.41 28.94
CA GLU A 83 -7.14 7.49 28.13
C GLU A 83 -5.98 7.02 27.26
N ARG A 84 -5.04 6.26 27.83
CA ARG A 84 -3.92 5.68 27.07
C ARG A 84 -4.39 4.70 25.98
N VAL A 85 -5.42 3.90 26.28
CA VAL A 85 -6.01 2.99 25.28
C VAL A 85 -6.64 3.78 24.13
N ARG A 86 -7.39 4.86 24.42
CA ARG A 86 -7.97 5.72 23.38
C ARG A 86 -6.90 6.37 22.51
N ALA A 87 -5.86 6.94 23.14
CA ALA A 87 -4.73 7.53 22.41
C ALA A 87 -4.01 6.52 21.50
N SER A 88 -3.85 5.27 21.97
CA SER A 88 -3.35 4.18 21.12
C SER A 88 -4.30 3.85 19.96
N GLY A 89 -5.62 3.91 20.19
CA GLY A 89 -6.64 3.73 19.15
C GLY A 89 -6.57 4.81 18.08
N ASP A 90 -6.36 6.07 18.47
CA ASP A 90 -6.19 7.19 17.54
C ASP A 90 -4.94 7.01 16.66
N ALA A 91 -3.79 6.70 17.27
CA ALA A 91 -2.55 6.44 16.53
C ALA A 91 -2.67 5.25 15.57
N LEU A 92 -3.34 4.18 15.98
CA LEU A 92 -3.60 3.02 15.13
C LEU A 92 -4.51 3.41 13.95
N HIS A 93 -5.59 4.15 14.19
CA HIS A 93 -6.51 4.60 13.15
C HIS A 93 -5.79 5.45 12.09
N GLU A 94 -5.00 6.44 12.52
CA GLU A 94 -4.21 7.29 11.62
C GLU A 94 -3.24 6.46 10.77
N THR A 95 -2.57 5.48 11.38
CA THR A 95 -1.65 4.58 10.68
C THR A 95 -2.40 3.77 9.62
N LEU A 96 -3.52 3.13 9.98
CA LEU A 96 -4.32 2.31 9.06
C LEU A 96 -4.82 3.12 7.85
N VAL A 97 -5.30 4.35 8.07
CA VAL A 97 -5.70 5.25 6.98
C VAL A 97 -4.54 5.54 6.03
N SER A 98 -3.38 5.91 6.58
CA SER A 98 -2.17 6.18 5.79
C SER A 98 -1.74 4.95 4.98
N ARG A 99 -1.84 3.76 5.57
CA ARG A 99 -1.52 2.49 4.90
C ARG A 99 -2.48 2.14 3.77
N ALA A 100 -3.78 2.26 3.99
CA ALA A 100 -4.78 2.07 2.94
C ALA A 100 -4.53 3.01 1.75
N GLN A 101 -4.29 4.30 2.02
CA GLN A 101 -4.00 5.30 0.98
C GLN A 101 -2.72 4.97 0.20
N TYR A 102 -1.65 4.57 0.88
CA TYR A 102 -0.42 4.16 0.23
C TYR A 102 -0.65 2.98 -0.71
N CYS A 103 -1.37 1.95 -0.26
CA CYS A 103 -1.69 0.77 -1.06
C CYS A 103 -2.51 1.14 -2.31
N ARG A 104 -3.53 2.00 -2.18
CA ARG A 104 -4.28 2.53 -3.33
C ARG A 104 -3.39 3.27 -4.32
N SER A 105 -2.43 4.05 -3.81
CA SER A 105 -1.48 4.78 -4.67
C SER A 105 -0.58 3.82 -5.47
N MET A 106 -0.18 2.70 -4.87
CA MET A 106 0.60 1.66 -5.54
C MET A 106 -0.23 0.95 -6.62
N ALA A 107 -1.45 0.53 -6.29
CA ALA A 107 -2.37 -0.07 -7.26
C ALA A 107 -2.61 0.85 -8.47
N LEU A 108 -2.78 2.15 -8.26
CA LEU A 108 -2.94 3.13 -9.34
C LEU A 108 -1.70 3.23 -10.25
N ARG A 109 -0.49 3.09 -9.70
CA ARG A 109 0.74 3.09 -10.50
C ARG A 109 0.82 1.86 -11.41
N PHE A 110 0.45 0.68 -10.90
CA PHE A 110 0.38 -0.54 -11.72
C PHE A 110 -0.71 -0.46 -12.78
N LYS A 111 -1.90 0.07 -12.44
CA LYS A 111 -2.95 0.36 -13.42
C LYS A 111 -2.43 1.28 -14.54
N THR A 112 -1.73 2.35 -14.18
CA THR A 112 -1.16 3.29 -15.16
C THR A 112 -0.11 2.62 -16.06
N ALA A 113 0.66 1.67 -15.52
CA ALA A 113 1.60 0.88 -16.33
C ALA A 113 0.85 -0.02 -17.31
N LEU A 114 -0.21 -0.71 -16.88
CA LEU A 114 -1.06 -1.55 -17.73
C LEU A 114 -1.71 -0.76 -18.87
N ASP A 115 -2.25 0.43 -18.58
CA ASP A 115 -2.89 1.28 -19.59
C ASP A 115 -1.89 1.67 -20.70
N LYS A 116 -0.59 1.81 -20.36
CA LYS A 116 0.48 2.06 -21.34
C LYS A 116 0.80 0.84 -22.20
N TYR A 117 0.79 -0.36 -21.63
CA TYR A 117 0.96 -1.61 -22.39
C TYR A 117 -0.16 -1.77 -23.43
N ALA A 118 -1.42 -1.63 -23.02
CA ALA A 118 -2.56 -1.73 -23.92
C ALA A 118 -2.47 -0.72 -25.09
N THR A 119 -2.10 0.52 -24.79
CA THR A 119 -1.93 1.55 -25.83
C THR A 119 -0.80 1.21 -26.81
N ALA A 120 0.31 0.65 -26.33
CA ALA A 120 1.43 0.26 -27.18
C ALA A 120 1.06 -0.91 -28.11
N GLU A 121 0.29 -1.89 -27.62
CA GLU A 121 -0.21 -3.01 -28.43
C GLU A 121 -1.20 -2.56 -29.52
N ASP A 122 -2.11 -1.64 -29.19
CA ASP A 122 -3.07 -1.08 -30.16
C ASP A 122 -2.35 -0.35 -31.31
N VAL A 123 -1.32 0.45 -30.98
CA VAL A 123 -0.51 1.14 -31.98
C VAL A 123 0.23 0.13 -32.87
N SER A 124 0.88 -0.87 -32.27
CA SER A 124 1.60 -1.91 -33.01
C SER A 124 0.65 -2.69 -33.95
N THR A 125 -0.53 -3.06 -33.47
CA THR A 125 -1.55 -3.75 -34.26
C THR A 125 -2.05 -2.89 -35.42
N ALA A 126 -2.25 -1.58 -35.20
CA ALA A 126 -2.65 -0.64 -36.23
C ALA A 126 -1.56 -0.44 -37.30
N GLU A 127 -0.29 -0.42 -36.90
CA GLU A 127 0.84 -0.36 -37.82
C GLU A 127 0.96 -1.62 -38.66
N VAL A 128 0.93 -2.81 -38.05
CA VAL A 128 0.98 -4.10 -38.78
C VAL A 128 -0.16 -4.23 -39.78
N LYS A 129 -1.38 -3.81 -39.43
CA LYS A 129 -2.50 -3.80 -40.39
C LYS A 129 -2.25 -2.84 -41.57
N ARG A 130 -1.60 -1.71 -41.33
CA ARG A 130 -1.27 -0.71 -42.36
C ARG A 130 -0.18 -1.21 -43.32
N THR A 131 0.88 -1.85 -42.80
CA THR A 131 1.97 -2.39 -43.62
C THR A 131 1.61 -3.73 -44.28
N GLY A 132 0.86 -4.60 -43.59
CA GLY A 132 0.42 -5.89 -44.11
C GLY A 132 -0.67 -5.82 -45.18
N GLY A 133 -1.39 -4.69 -45.29
CA GLY A 133 -2.34 -4.42 -46.36
C GLY A 133 -1.72 -3.82 -47.63
N SER A 134 -0.40 -3.66 -47.68
CA SER A 134 0.34 -3.01 -48.77
C SER A 134 1.26 -3.95 -49.56
N LEU A 135 1.06 -5.27 -49.44
CA LEU A 135 1.74 -6.32 -50.23
C LEU A 135 0.74 -7.02 -51.14
#